data_AF-A0A1F0B6C5-F1
#
_entry.id   AF-A0A1F0B6C5-F1
#
_cell.length_a   1.000
_cell.length_b   1.000
_cell.length_c   1.000
_cell.angle_alpha   90.00
_cell.angle_beta   90.00
_cell.angle_gamma   90.00
#
_symmetry.space_group_name_H-M   'P 1'
#
loop_
_entity.id
_entity.type
_entity.pdbx_description
1 polymer ?
#
loop_
_entity_poly.entity_id
_entity_poly.type
_entity_poly.pdbx_seq_one_letter_code
_entity_poly.pdbx_strand_id
1 'polypeptide(L)'
;NNILRNIDGFDIKPVWPSDGEFLRYTPSGNYKNIPEGYLELRIGFSFYSEDEIGSISFEKRIESNVNIKMWTVYSHKERNLKKFVKIGIKKADTETYIEDEAQVKSYLEKYGITAKDLDSYYDEIVNQKVLKDWCSIYDSKYSPSNYGEVKVETQWENW
;
A
#
# COMPACT_ATOMS: atom_id res chain seq x y z
N ASN A 1 5.78 -1.20 -22.62
CA ASN A 1 4.75 -2.11 -22.10
C ASN A 1 4.93 -2.19 -20.59
N ASN A 2 3.90 -2.00 -19.78
CA ASN A 2 4.03 -1.96 -18.31
C ASN A 2 4.15 -3.40 -17.74
N ILE A 3 5.20 -3.68 -16.97
CA ILE A 3 5.47 -5.04 -16.44
C ILE A 3 4.37 -5.56 -15.50
N LEU A 4 3.69 -4.66 -14.77
CA LEU A 4 2.64 -5.03 -13.81
C LEU A 4 1.39 -5.63 -14.48
N ARG A 5 1.26 -5.49 -15.80
CA ARG A 5 0.18 -6.10 -16.60
C ARG A 5 0.26 -7.62 -16.64
N ASN A 6 1.42 -8.17 -16.29
CA ASN A 6 1.62 -9.61 -16.24
C ASN A 6 1.12 -10.21 -14.91
N ILE A 7 0.77 -9.37 -13.91
CA ILE A 7 0.14 -9.83 -12.69
C ILE A 7 -1.32 -10.14 -12.99
N ASP A 8 -1.74 -11.38 -12.71
CA ASP A 8 -3.12 -11.79 -12.90
C ASP A 8 -4.08 -10.96 -12.01
N GLY A 9 -5.18 -10.51 -12.60
CA GLY A 9 -6.15 -9.65 -11.92
C GLY A 9 -5.63 -8.25 -11.56
N PHE A 10 -4.52 -7.77 -12.15
CA PHE A 10 -4.04 -6.40 -11.95
C PHE A 10 -4.46 -5.48 -13.10
N ASP A 11 -5.19 -4.41 -12.78
CA ASP A 11 -5.67 -3.44 -13.76
C ASP A 11 -4.78 -2.20 -13.80
N ILE A 12 -4.13 -2.01 -14.96
CA ILE A 12 -3.25 -0.88 -15.22
C ILE A 12 -3.26 -0.49 -16.70
N LYS A 13 -3.29 0.82 -16.96
CA LYS A 13 -3.33 1.37 -18.32
C LYS A 13 -2.11 0.96 -19.18
N PRO A 14 -2.32 0.80 -20.52
CA PRO A 14 -1.37 0.95 -21.62
C PRO A 14 0.13 1.14 -21.33
N VAL A 15 0.57 2.39 -21.19
CA VAL A 15 -0.23 3.62 -21.24
C VAL A 15 0.05 4.49 -20.03
N TRP A 16 1.16 5.23 -20.01
CA TRP A 16 1.33 6.25 -18.96
C TRP A 16 0.14 7.21 -19.02
N PRO A 17 -0.57 7.43 -17.90
CA PRO A 17 -1.70 8.34 -17.90
C PRO A 17 -1.19 9.75 -18.22
N SER A 18 -1.56 10.31 -19.37
CA SER A 18 -1.26 11.70 -19.72
C SER A 18 -2.37 12.66 -19.29
N ASP A 19 -3.19 12.24 -18.32
CA ASP A 19 -4.39 12.95 -17.83
C ASP A 19 -4.05 14.28 -17.11
N GLY A 20 -2.77 14.70 -17.15
CA GLY A 20 -2.24 15.95 -16.63
C GLY A 20 -0.71 15.97 -16.64
N GLU A 21 -0.10 17.16 -16.51
CA GLU A 21 1.35 17.35 -16.53
C GLU A 21 2.09 16.59 -15.41
N PHE A 22 1.44 16.43 -14.26
CA PHE A 22 1.97 15.68 -13.12
C PHE A 22 1.68 14.18 -13.21
N LEU A 23 0.56 13.79 -13.84
CA LEU A 23 0.12 12.40 -13.91
C LEU A 23 0.93 11.56 -14.89
N ARG A 24 1.60 12.20 -15.87
CA ARG A 24 2.48 11.52 -16.84
C ARG A 24 3.64 10.76 -16.20
N TYR A 25 4.00 11.10 -14.96
CA TYR A 25 5.09 10.46 -14.21
C TYR A 25 4.59 9.60 -13.04
N THR A 26 3.28 9.38 -12.92
CA THR A 26 2.69 8.66 -11.78
C THR A 26 1.82 7.46 -12.21
N PRO A 27 2.44 6.41 -12.76
CA PRO A 27 1.70 5.23 -13.16
C PRO A 27 1.16 4.53 -11.91
N SER A 28 -0.06 4.03 -12.01
CA SER A 28 -0.64 3.27 -10.93
C SER A 28 -1.69 2.30 -11.46
N GLY A 29 -1.93 1.26 -10.67
CA GLY A 29 -2.91 0.23 -10.97
C GLY A 29 -3.44 -0.40 -9.70
N ASN A 30 -4.56 -1.10 -9.84
CA ASN A 30 -5.27 -1.72 -8.72
C ASN A 30 -5.43 -3.22 -8.98
N TYR A 31 -5.36 -4.01 -7.92
CA TYR A 31 -5.82 -5.39 -7.97
C TYR A 31 -7.35 -5.41 -8.08
N LYS A 32 -7.87 -6.26 -8.97
CA LYS A 32 -9.30 -6.57 -9.08
C LYS A 32 -9.70 -7.69 -8.13
N ASN A 33 -8.81 -8.65 -7.93
CA ASN A 33 -9.02 -9.79 -7.04
C ASN A 33 -8.23 -9.54 -5.74
N ILE A 34 -8.94 -9.09 -4.70
CA ILE A 34 -8.38 -8.86 -3.37
C ILE A 34 -9.06 -9.79 -2.34
N PRO A 35 -8.37 -10.15 -1.24
CA PRO A 35 -8.94 -11.04 -0.23
C PRO A 35 -10.20 -10.46 0.42
N GLU A 36 -11.03 -11.34 1.00
CA GLU A 36 -12.25 -10.93 1.69
C GLU A 36 -11.94 -9.95 2.83
N GLY A 37 -12.81 -8.94 2.98
CA GLY A 37 -12.64 -7.88 3.97
C GLY A 37 -11.69 -6.76 3.55
N TYR A 38 -11.01 -6.86 2.41
CA TYR A 38 -10.25 -5.76 1.81
C TYR A 38 -11.10 -4.98 0.80
N LEU A 39 -10.86 -3.68 0.69
CA LEU A 39 -11.65 -2.75 -0.12
C LEU A 39 -10.88 -2.24 -1.34
N GLU A 40 -9.58 -2.02 -1.18
CA GLU A 40 -8.67 -1.54 -2.21
C GLU A 40 -7.29 -2.17 -2.00
N LEU A 41 -6.58 -2.44 -3.10
CA LEU A 41 -5.15 -2.72 -3.11
C LEU A 41 -4.53 -2.10 -4.37
N ARG A 42 -3.63 -1.14 -4.16
CA ARG A 42 -3.05 -0.30 -5.20
C ARG A 42 -1.52 -0.36 -5.18
N ILE A 43 -0.92 -0.37 -6.36
CA ILE A 43 0.49 -0.07 -6.55
C ILE A 43 0.58 1.24 -7.35
N GLY A 44 1.41 2.16 -6.90
CA GLY A 44 1.64 3.43 -7.59
C GLY A 44 3.10 3.85 -7.53
N PHE A 45 3.53 4.60 -8.52
CA PHE A 45 4.86 5.19 -8.56
C PHE A 45 4.77 6.70 -8.76
N SER A 46 5.84 7.41 -8.44
CA SER A 46 6.06 8.81 -8.80
C SER A 46 7.50 9.00 -9.23
N PHE A 47 7.70 9.21 -10.53
CA PHE A 47 9.01 9.46 -11.15
C PHE A 47 9.23 10.94 -11.46
N TYR A 48 8.41 11.82 -10.88
CA TYR A 48 8.48 13.26 -11.11
C TYR A 48 9.62 13.94 -10.32
N SER A 49 9.91 13.44 -9.12
CA SER A 49 10.92 13.99 -8.22
C SER A 49 12.16 13.12 -8.13
N GLU A 50 13.27 13.69 -7.65
CA GLU A 50 14.52 12.96 -7.35
C GLU A 50 14.32 11.79 -6.39
N ASP A 51 13.28 11.83 -5.55
CA ASP A 51 13.04 10.80 -4.55
C ASP A 51 12.60 9.46 -5.17
N GLU A 52 12.08 9.49 -6.40
CA GLU A 52 11.46 8.37 -7.15
C GLU A 52 10.72 7.39 -6.23
N ILE A 53 9.43 7.63 -6.06
CA ILE A 53 8.66 6.97 -5.03
C ILE A 53 7.96 5.74 -5.59
N GLY A 54 8.12 4.60 -4.93
CA GLY A 54 7.24 3.44 -5.06
C GLY A 54 6.25 3.40 -3.91
N SER A 55 5.00 3.00 -4.16
CA SER A 55 3.98 2.91 -3.11
C SER A 55 3.08 1.70 -3.28
N ILE A 56 2.74 1.09 -2.15
CA ILE A 56 1.72 0.06 -2.03
C ILE A 56 0.73 0.53 -0.97
N SER A 57 -0.56 0.60 -1.31
CA SER A 57 -1.60 0.92 -0.34
C SER A 57 -2.73 -0.08 -0.39
N PHE A 58 -3.30 -0.39 0.77
CA PHE A 58 -4.50 -1.21 0.85
C PHE A 58 -5.43 -0.73 1.96
N GLU A 59 -6.69 -1.12 1.81
CA GLU A 59 -7.73 -0.82 2.79
C GLU A 59 -8.39 -2.10 3.30
N LYS A 60 -8.48 -2.23 4.62
CA LYS A 60 -9.16 -3.34 5.29
C LYS A 60 -10.37 -2.82 6.05
N ARG A 61 -11.54 -3.36 5.75
CA ARG A 61 -12.79 -3.03 6.46
C ARG A 61 -12.69 -3.50 7.92
N ILE A 62 -13.03 -2.59 8.84
CA ILE A 62 -13.25 -2.92 10.25
C ILE A 62 -14.76 -3.06 10.49
N GLU A 63 -15.52 -2.06 10.06
CA GLU A 63 -16.99 -1.98 10.12
C GLU A 63 -17.55 -1.31 8.86
N SER A 64 -18.88 -1.16 8.75
CA SER A 64 -19.54 -0.62 7.56
C SER A 64 -19.00 0.74 7.10
N ASN A 65 -18.60 1.61 8.04
CA ASN A 65 -18.16 2.98 7.78
C ASN A 65 -16.72 3.24 8.25
N VAL A 66 -15.98 2.22 8.67
CA VAL A 66 -14.62 2.36 9.20
C VAL A 66 -13.70 1.32 8.57
N ASN A 67 -12.57 1.77 8.06
CA ASN A 67 -11.50 0.91 7.55
C ASN A 67 -10.13 1.37 8.05
N ILE A 68 -9.17 0.46 7.98
CA ILE A 68 -7.76 0.77 8.07
C ILE A 68 -7.24 1.00 6.66
N LYS A 69 -6.51 2.09 6.44
CA LYS A 69 -5.67 2.26 5.26
C LYS A 69 -4.22 2.09 5.68
N MET A 70 -3.53 1.11 5.11
CA MET A 70 -2.10 0.93 5.28
C MET A 70 -1.40 1.43 4.02
N TRP A 71 -0.41 2.29 4.20
CA TRP A 71 0.33 2.90 3.10
C TRP A 71 1.82 2.70 3.29
N THR A 72 2.44 2.03 2.33
CA THR A 72 3.86 1.77 2.28
C THR A 72 4.48 2.64 1.21
N VAL A 73 5.52 3.36 1.56
CA VAL A 73 6.23 4.29 0.66
C VAL A 73 7.70 3.94 0.68
N TYR A 74 8.24 3.62 -0.49
CA TYR A 74 9.67 3.45 -0.71
C TYR A 74 10.23 4.68 -1.43
N SER A 75 11.31 5.25 -0.90
CA SER A 75 12.09 6.28 -1.60
C SER A 75 13.35 5.65 -2.19
N HIS A 76 13.57 5.85 -3.48
CA HIS A 76 14.80 5.41 -4.14
C HIS A 76 16.03 6.17 -3.61
N LYS A 77 15.89 7.49 -3.45
CA LYS A 77 16.97 8.39 -2.98
C LYS A 77 17.46 8.04 -1.58
N GLU A 78 16.53 7.87 -0.64
CA GLU A 78 16.85 7.60 0.76
C GLU A 78 17.04 6.10 1.06
N ARG A 79 16.71 5.22 0.11
CA ARG A 79 16.70 3.75 0.27
C ARG A 79 15.96 3.29 1.52
N ASN A 80 14.85 3.97 1.84
CA ASN A 80 14.02 3.65 2.98
C ASN A 80 12.61 3.28 2.56
N LEU A 81 12.00 2.39 3.34
CA LEU A 81 10.63 1.95 3.22
C LEU A 81 9.90 2.33 4.51
N LYS A 82 8.93 3.23 4.39
CA LYS A 82 8.12 3.69 5.52
C LYS A 82 6.73 3.08 5.44
N LYS A 83 6.23 2.57 6.57
CA LYS A 83 4.89 1.99 6.69
C LYS A 83 4.04 2.88 7.58
N PHE A 84 2.90 3.29 7.07
CA PHE A 84 1.94 4.15 7.75
C PHE A 84 0.58 3.46 7.87
N VAL A 85 -0.14 3.81 8.93
CA VAL A 85 -1.52 3.38 9.17
C VAL A 85 -2.40 4.61 9.38
N LYS A 86 -3.56 4.60 8.72
CA LYS A 86 -4.58 5.65 8.77
C LYS A 86 -5.94 5.00 9.00
N ILE A 87 -6.89 5.77 9.51
CA ILE A 87 -8.28 5.31 9.65
C ILE A 87 -9.14 6.01 8.60
N GLY A 88 -9.74 5.25 7.69
CA GLY A 88 -10.75 5.73 6.77
C GLY A 88 -12.12 5.75 7.46
N ILE A 89 -12.77 6.92 7.42
CA ILE A 89 -14.13 7.11 7.89
C ILE A 89 -15.00 7.47 6.69
N LYS A 90 -15.96 6.60 6.40
CA LYS A 90 -16.93 6.81 5.32
C LYS A 90 -18.16 7.53 5.85
N LYS A 91 -18.52 8.66 5.25
CA LYS A 91 -19.74 9.42 5.53
C LYS A 91 -20.46 9.68 4.21
N ALA A 92 -21.60 9.01 4.01
CA ALA A 92 -22.32 9.02 2.73
C ALA A 92 -21.37 8.64 1.58
N ASP A 93 -21.24 9.51 0.57
CA ASP A 93 -20.41 9.30 -0.62
C ASP A 93 -18.97 9.83 -0.47
N THR A 94 -18.59 10.31 0.72
CA THR A 94 -17.24 10.80 0.98
C THR A 94 -16.49 9.91 1.97
N GLU A 95 -15.18 9.84 1.77
CA GLU A 95 -14.26 9.19 2.67
C GLU A 95 -13.21 10.20 3.13
N THR A 96 -12.95 10.20 4.43
CA THR A 96 -11.94 11.06 5.05
C THR A 96 -10.97 10.19 5.84
N TYR A 97 -9.69 10.56 5.85
CA TYR A 97 -8.66 9.84 6.59
C TYR A 97 -8.23 10.58 7.85
N ILE A 98 -8.15 9.84 8.94
CA ILE A 98 -7.51 10.26 10.18
C ILE A 98 -6.05 9.81 10.13
N GLU A 99 -5.13 10.76 10.27
CA GLU A 99 -3.68 10.53 10.21
C GLU A 99 -2.95 10.92 11.50
N ASP A 100 -3.62 11.66 12.39
CA ASP A 100 -3.08 11.97 13.71
C ASP A 100 -2.88 10.68 14.51
N GLU A 101 -1.65 10.45 14.97
CA GLU A 101 -1.26 9.19 15.59
C GLU A 101 -2.09 8.85 16.85
N ALA A 102 -2.36 9.84 17.70
CA ALA A 102 -3.13 9.60 18.93
C ALA A 102 -4.57 9.20 18.61
N GLN A 103 -5.18 9.85 17.60
CA GLN A 103 -6.51 9.45 17.13
C GLN A 103 -6.49 8.08 16.46
N VAL A 104 -5.51 7.79 15.59
CA VAL A 104 -5.39 6.47 14.94
C VAL A 104 -5.29 5.36 16.00
N LYS A 105 -4.42 5.52 17.01
CA LYS A 105 -4.30 4.57 18.13
C LYS A 105 -5.63 4.35 18.86
N SER A 106 -6.32 5.44 19.22
CA SER A 106 -7.61 5.36 19.91
C SER A 106 -8.66 4.59 19.12
N TYR A 107 -8.68 4.73 17.79
CA TYR A 107 -9.57 3.95 16.92
C TYR A 107 -9.18 2.48 16.86
N LEU A 108 -7.89 2.16 16.73
CA LEU A 108 -7.41 0.77 16.74
C LEU A 108 -7.76 0.08 18.06
N GLU A 109 -7.51 0.72 19.20
CA GLU A 109 -7.87 0.23 20.53
C GLU A 109 -9.38 0.01 20.67
N LYS A 110 -10.20 0.96 20.22
CA LYS A 110 -11.67 0.85 20.24
C LYS A 110 -12.17 -0.42 19.54
N TYR A 111 -11.53 -0.82 18.45
CA TYR A 111 -11.90 -2.00 17.68
C TYR A 111 -11.07 -3.24 18.04
N GLY A 112 -10.24 -3.18 19.08
CA GLY A 112 -9.42 -4.30 19.55
C GLY A 112 -8.33 -4.71 18.56
N ILE A 113 -7.85 -3.79 17.73
CA ILE A 113 -6.83 -4.03 16.71
C ILE A 113 -5.46 -3.72 17.29
N THR A 114 -4.59 -4.71 17.29
CA THR A 114 -3.25 -4.64 17.87
C THR A 114 -2.18 -4.37 16.81
N ALA A 115 -0.97 -3.99 17.23
CA ALA A 115 0.19 -3.91 16.33
C ALA A 115 0.45 -5.24 15.59
N LYS A 116 0.22 -6.39 16.26
CA LYS A 116 0.35 -7.72 15.66
C LYS A 116 -0.66 -7.96 14.54
N ASP A 117 -1.88 -7.41 14.66
CA ASP A 117 -2.87 -7.50 13.60
C ASP A 117 -2.45 -6.66 12.40
N LEU A 118 -1.90 -5.45 12.62
CA LEU A 118 -1.33 -4.63 11.54
C LEU A 118 -0.18 -5.34 10.83
N ASP A 119 0.71 -5.98 11.57
CA ASP A 119 1.79 -6.80 10.99
C ASP A 119 1.23 -7.96 10.16
N SER A 120 0.18 -8.63 10.66
CA SER A 120 -0.48 -9.72 9.93
C SER A 120 -1.14 -9.22 8.64
N TYR A 121 -1.83 -8.07 8.68
CA TYR A 121 -2.45 -7.48 7.50
C TYR A 121 -1.40 -7.06 6.46
N TYR A 122 -0.29 -6.52 6.93
CA TYR A 122 0.84 -6.16 6.07
C TYR A 122 1.47 -7.39 5.43
N ASP A 123 1.72 -8.46 6.20
CA ASP A 123 2.29 -9.69 5.66
C ASP A 123 1.36 -10.31 4.62
N GLU A 124 0.07 -10.48 4.93
CA GLU A 124 -0.93 -11.04 4.02
C GLU A 124 -0.96 -10.32 2.67
N ILE A 125 -0.96 -8.98 2.70
CA ILE A 125 -1.17 -8.17 1.50
C ILE A 125 0.15 -7.82 0.80
N VAL A 126 1.12 -7.28 1.52
CA VAL A 126 2.36 -6.81 0.89
C VAL A 126 3.26 -8.00 0.59
N ASN A 127 3.53 -8.86 1.58
CA ASN A 127 4.54 -9.90 1.43
C ASN A 127 3.97 -11.09 0.67
N GLN A 128 2.84 -11.64 1.15
CA GLN A 128 2.28 -12.89 0.66
C GLN A 128 1.47 -12.72 -0.63
N LYS A 129 1.03 -11.50 -0.95
CA LYS A 129 0.37 -11.18 -2.22
C LYS A 129 1.25 -10.34 -3.14
N VAL A 130 1.43 -9.05 -2.88
CA VAL A 130 2.07 -8.13 -3.85
C VAL A 130 3.50 -8.54 -4.22
N LEU A 131 4.36 -8.83 -3.24
CA LEU A 131 5.76 -9.17 -3.50
C LEU A 131 5.92 -10.59 -4.05
N LYS A 132 5.02 -11.53 -3.71
CA LYS A 132 4.97 -12.83 -4.38
C LYS A 132 4.55 -12.70 -5.84
N ASP A 133 3.50 -11.94 -6.10
CA ASP A 133 3.00 -11.67 -7.45
C ASP A 133 4.12 -11.03 -8.29
N TRP A 134 4.87 -10.07 -7.73
CA TRP A 134 6.08 -9.53 -8.37
C TRP A 134 7.12 -10.60 -8.72
N CYS A 135 7.47 -11.48 -7.77
CA CYS A 135 8.45 -12.54 -8.01
C CYS A 135 7.97 -13.58 -9.04
N SER A 136 6.66 -13.68 -9.29
CA SER A 136 6.10 -14.58 -10.31
C SER A 136 6.24 -14.05 -11.75
N ILE A 137 6.35 -12.74 -11.90
CA ILE A 137 6.42 -12.07 -13.21
C ILE A 137 7.80 -11.47 -13.52
N TYR A 138 8.69 -11.44 -12.52
CA TYR A 138 10.02 -10.88 -12.63
C TYR A 138 11.01 -11.77 -11.86
N ASP A 139 12.12 -12.12 -12.50
CA ASP A 139 13.22 -12.90 -11.92
C ASP A 139 13.99 -12.06 -10.89
N SER A 140 13.39 -11.90 -9.71
CA SER A 140 13.87 -11.04 -8.65
C SER A 140 15.05 -11.66 -7.91
N LYS A 141 16.09 -10.85 -7.64
CA LYS A 141 17.18 -11.21 -6.72
C LYS A 141 16.78 -11.17 -5.24
N TYR A 142 15.60 -10.62 -4.96
CA TYR A 142 15.01 -10.41 -3.64
C TYR A 142 13.73 -11.21 -3.48
N SER A 143 13.21 -11.30 -2.26
CA SER A 143 12.00 -12.08 -1.95
C SER A 143 11.13 -11.38 -0.92
N PRO A 144 9.88 -11.82 -0.71
CA PRO A 144 9.02 -11.29 0.35
C PRO A 144 9.61 -11.34 1.76
N SER A 145 10.57 -12.24 2.02
CA SER A 145 11.28 -12.36 3.30
C SER A 145 12.68 -11.73 3.29
N ASN A 146 13.13 -11.17 2.16
CA ASN A 146 14.43 -10.51 2.04
C ASN A 146 14.33 -9.36 1.02
N TYR A 147 14.17 -8.14 1.52
CA TYR A 147 14.07 -6.92 0.71
C TYR A 147 15.42 -6.37 0.24
N GLY A 148 16.52 -7.02 0.65
CA GLY A 148 17.87 -6.49 0.46
C GLY A 148 18.20 -5.38 1.45
N GLU A 149 19.14 -4.52 1.06
CA GLU A 149 19.61 -3.39 1.86
C GLU A 149 18.61 -2.23 1.81
N VAL A 150 17.57 -2.31 2.63
CA VAL A 150 16.53 -1.28 2.76
C VAL A 150 16.34 -0.95 4.24
N LYS A 151 16.36 0.35 4.57
CA LYS A 151 15.96 0.79 5.92
C LYS A 151 14.44 0.74 6.03
N VAL A 152 13.90 -0.07 6.95
CA VAL A 152 12.46 -0.15 7.18
C VAL A 152 12.08 0.65 8.42
N GLU A 153 11.10 1.55 8.29
CA GLU A 153 10.53 2.33 9.39
C GLU A 153 9.04 2.01 9.49
N THR A 154 8.60 1.50 10.64
CA THR A 154 7.19 1.09 10.83
C THR A 154 6.54 1.99 11.87
N GLN A 155 5.46 2.69 11.50
CA GLN A 155 4.79 3.65 12.40
C GLN A 155 4.34 3.01 13.73
N TRP A 156 3.87 1.75 13.68
CA TRP A 156 3.34 1.02 14.84
C TRP A 156 4.36 0.10 15.53
N GLU A 157 5.67 0.25 15.26
CA GLU A 157 6.71 -0.65 15.79
C GLU A 157 6.75 -0.71 17.33
N ASN A 158 6.31 0.36 18.00
CA ASN A 158 6.30 0.48 19.46
C ASN A 158 4.90 0.82 20.02
N TRP A 159 3.84 0.41 19.31
CA TRP A 159 2.45 0.62 19.75
C TRP A 159 1.94 -0.55 20.58
#